data_AF-A0A927BFQ7-F1
#
_entry.id   AF-A0A927BFQ7-F1
#
_cell.length_a   1.000
_cell.length_b   1.000
_cell.length_c   1.000
_cell.angle_alpha   90.00
_cell.angle_beta   90.00
_cell.angle_gamma   90.00
#
_symmetry.space_group_name_H-M   'P 1'
#
loop_
_entity.id
_entity.type
_entity.pdbx_description
1 polymer ?
#
loop_
_entity_poly.entity_id
_entity_poly.type
_entity_poly.pdbx_seq_one_letter_code
_entity_poly.pdbx_strand_id
1 'polypeptide(L)'
;MAPRINPLLTGNEWPRKMLRYYFLLLSALISRSATGQYFADTAQVYTYVEQMPALPSGGGNLALVKAIQQRVRLPAEVREGRVEGRVFVRVIIGASGVARQAAVLQSLSPACDAAALAAVQRMPRLVPARYNGQPVAVLLTVPVMFLSPNHVFALAEVGQPPQFPGGRAGLEQYLQKNLVTPAEVKERDLQGEVTIRFVLKADGRVGACEVINSLCTSCDEEALRLVRNFPRWQPGLGYDDQPVAVAQTLKVWFQPPPPPAGTPEPVPEQQVYAQVEQMPALSGRPGPGAVQAALQELIRYPEQTTNGEGEVSFVVEPDGRVTRPLMLKSIGHATDQAVLAAALRLPRFEPGRQHGQPVAVRLVVPVLVEIR
;
A
#
# COMPACT_ATOMS: atom_id res chain seq x y z
N MET A 1 27.51 2.40 20.05
CA MET A 1 28.16 3.27 19.04
C MET A 1 27.83 2.75 17.65
N ALA A 2 26.94 3.43 16.92
CA ALA A 2 27.02 3.47 15.45
C ALA A 2 28.08 4.53 15.07
N PRO A 3 28.50 4.76 13.79
CA PRO A 3 28.01 4.21 12.52
C PRO A 3 29.13 3.86 11.49
N ARG A 4 28.77 3.26 10.34
CA ARG A 4 28.89 3.85 8.98
C ARG A 4 28.86 2.80 7.84
N ILE A 5 27.85 2.99 6.97
CA ILE A 5 27.91 3.11 5.50
C ILE A 5 28.48 1.92 4.70
N ASN A 6 27.59 1.16 4.07
CA ASN A 6 27.90 0.40 2.86
C ASN A 6 27.63 1.27 1.61
N PRO A 7 28.56 1.38 0.66
CA PRO A 7 28.37 2.13 -0.57
C PRO A 7 27.63 1.33 -1.64
N LEU A 8 26.63 1.98 -2.24
CA LEU A 8 26.32 2.04 -3.67
C LEU A 8 26.57 0.76 -4.51
N LEU A 9 25.49 0.00 -4.73
CA LEU A 9 25.31 -0.78 -5.96
C LEU A 9 25.01 0.18 -7.11
N THR A 10 26.05 0.59 -7.82
CA THR A 10 25.96 1.14 -9.17
C THR A 10 25.83 -0.01 -10.16
N GLY A 11 24.88 0.07 -11.09
CA GLY A 11 24.84 -0.77 -12.27
C GLY A 11 23.49 -1.44 -12.50
N ASN A 12 22.93 -1.19 -13.68
CA ASN A 12 21.72 -1.78 -14.24
C ASN A 12 21.78 -3.32 -14.33
N GLU A 13 21.69 -4.02 -13.20
CA GLU A 13 21.49 -5.47 -13.18
C GLU A 13 20.04 -5.76 -12.79
N TRP A 14 19.17 -5.84 -13.81
CA TRP A 14 17.81 -6.33 -13.66
C TRP A 14 17.83 -7.74 -13.05
N PRO A 15 16.93 -8.06 -12.10
CA PRO A 15 16.96 -9.34 -11.40
C PRO A 15 16.70 -10.49 -12.38
N ARG A 16 17.71 -11.35 -12.56
CA ARG A 16 17.77 -12.59 -13.36
C ARG A 16 16.60 -13.60 -13.15
N LYS A 17 15.64 -13.31 -12.27
CA LYS A 17 14.54 -14.21 -11.91
C LYS A 17 13.32 -14.11 -12.84
N MET A 18 13.06 -12.98 -13.50
CA MET A 18 11.91 -12.84 -14.42
C MET A 18 12.18 -13.36 -15.84
N LEU A 19 13.44 -13.38 -16.29
CA LEU A 19 13.81 -13.93 -17.60
C LEU A 19 13.58 -15.46 -17.67
N ARG A 20 13.55 -16.14 -16.51
CA ARG A 20 13.25 -17.58 -16.40
C ARG A 20 11.76 -17.89 -16.47
N TYR A 21 10.89 -16.98 -16.03
CA TYR A 21 9.43 -17.20 -16.04
C TYR A 21 8.81 -17.01 -17.44
N TYR A 22 9.43 -16.19 -18.29
CA TYR A 22 9.07 -16.12 -19.71
C TYR A 22 9.55 -17.35 -20.52
N PHE A 23 10.51 -18.11 -19.96
CA PHE A 23 11.12 -19.27 -20.59
C PHE A 23 10.50 -20.61 -20.18
N LEU A 24 9.59 -20.65 -19.20
CA LEU A 24 9.08 -21.88 -18.57
C LEU A 24 7.64 -22.30 -18.96
N LEU A 25 6.92 -21.55 -19.81
CA LEU A 25 5.62 -21.98 -20.34
C LEU A 25 5.71 -22.46 -21.80
N LEU A 26 6.68 -23.33 -22.08
CA LEU A 26 6.77 -24.05 -23.36
C LEU A 26 7.27 -25.49 -23.19
N SER A 27 6.85 -26.15 -22.11
CA SER A 27 6.95 -27.60 -21.97
C SER A 27 5.76 -28.16 -21.21
N ALA A 28 4.59 -28.28 -21.85
CA ALA A 28 3.57 -29.28 -21.53
C ALA A 28 2.40 -29.22 -22.52
N LEU A 29 2.53 -29.98 -23.62
CA LEU A 29 1.48 -30.85 -24.13
C LEU A 29 2.14 -31.79 -25.14
N ILE A 30 2.69 -32.87 -24.60
CA ILE A 30 2.97 -34.06 -25.39
C ILE A 30 1.61 -34.72 -25.65
N SER A 31 1.19 -34.72 -26.90
CA SER A 31 0.32 -35.75 -27.45
C SER A 31 0.89 -36.15 -28.80
N ARG A 32 1.02 -37.46 -28.96
CA ARG A 32 1.62 -38.14 -30.11
C ARG A 32 0.95 -37.72 -31.43
N SER A 33 1.78 -37.76 -32.47
CA SER A 33 1.46 -37.78 -33.90
C SER A 33 0.76 -36.57 -34.50
N ALA A 34 1.56 -35.63 -34.97
CA ALA A 34 1.53 -35.21 -36.37
C ALA A 34 2.90 -34.67 -36.76
N THR A 35 3.69 -35.48 -37.45
CA THR A 35 4.77 -34.99 -38.33
C THR A 35 4.09 -34.13 -39.40
N GLY A 36 3.81 -32.88 -39.07
CA GLY A 36 3.43 -31.85 -40.03
C GLY A 36 4.65 -31.50 -40.85
N GLN A 37 4.85 -32.21 -41.96
CA GLN A 37 5.75 -31.81 -43.03
C GLN A 37 5.28 -30.46 -43.58
N TYR A 38 5.96 -29.38 -43.22
CA TYR A 38 5.84 -28.10 -43.92
C TYR A 38 6.90 -28.07 -45.02
N PHE A 39 6.52 -28.47 -46.24
CA PHE A 39 7.37 -28.31 -47.42
C PHE A 39 7.10 -26.97 -48.11
N ALA A 40 8.14 -26.15 -48.22
CA ALA A 40 8.62 -25.50 -49.46
C ALA A 40 9.65 -24.40 -49.12
N ASP A 41 10.84 -24.82 -48.66
CA ASP A 41 12.18 -24.33 -49.04
C ASP A 41 13.18 -25.18 -48.22
N THR A 42 14.30 -25.62 -48.77
CA THR A 42 15.24 -26.61 -48.20
C THR A 42 16.03 -26.16 -46.95
N ALA A 43 15.53 -25.17 -46.20
CA ALA A 43 16.18 -24.64 -45.01
C ALA A 43 15.59 -25.23 -43.72
N GLN A 44 16.43 -25.91 -42.93
CA GLN A 44 16.12 -26.29 -41.55
C GLN A 44 15.63 -25.06 -40.76
N VAL A 45 14.46 -25.17 -40.13
CA VAL A 45 13.88 -24.12 -39.28
C VAL A 45 14.22 -24.44 -37.83
N TYR A 46 14.94 -23.53 -37.18
CA TYR A 46 15.37 -23.68 -35.80
C TYR A 46 14.32 -23.09 -34.85
N THR A 47 14.24 -23.63 -33.63
CA THR A 47 13.48 -23.04 -32.51
C THR A 47 14.40 -22.46 -31.44
N TYR A 48 15.68 -22.84 -31.48
CA TYR A 48 16.74 -22.34 -30.62
C TYR A 48 18.01 -22.12 -31.44
N VAL A 49 18.65 -20.97 -31.24
CA VAL A 49 19.82 -20.50 -31.98
C VAL A 49 20.73 -19.72 -31.03
N GLU A 50 22.03 -19.66 -31.34
CA GLU A 50 23.02 -18.94 -30.54
C GLU A 50 22.77 -17.44 -30.56
N GLN A 51 22.37 -16.91 -31.72
CA GLN A 51 22.00 -15.51 -31.89
C GLN A 51 20.57 -15.40 -32.41
N MET A 52 19.71 -14.78 -31.62
CA MET A 52 18.30 -14.53 -31.99
C MET A 52 18.18 -13.39 -33.01
N PRO A 53 17.11 -13.39 -33.83
CA PRO A 53 16.83 -12.27 -34.72
C PRO A 53 16.61 -10.99 -33.93
N ALA A 54 17.09 -9.88 -34.46
CA ALA A 54 16.96 -8.56 -33.84
C ALA A 54 16.59 -7.50 -34.88
N LEU A 55 16.06 -6.37 -34.42
CA LEU A 55 15.92 -5.21 -35.29
C LEU A 55 17.31 -4.70 -35.70
N PRO A 56 17.46 -4.11 -36.91
CA PRO A 56 18.70 -3.47 -37.32
C PRO A 56 19.19 -2.38 -36.35
N SER A 57 18.26 -1.71 -35.66
CA SER A 57 18.54 -0.71 -34.63
C SER A 57 19.04 -1.30 -33.30
N GLY A 58 19.12 -2.63 -33.15
CA GLY A 58 19.43 -3.28 -31.89
C GLY A 58 18.26 -3.25 -30.88
N GLY A 59 18.57 -3.41 -29.59
CA GLY A 59 17.60 -3.35 -28.48
C GLY A 59 16.94 -4.68 -28.09
N GLY A 60 17.35 -5.80 -28.70
CA GLY A 60 16.92 -7.14 -28.33
C GLY A 60 15.42 -7.40 -28.52
N ASN A 61 14.88 -8.38 -27.79
CA ASN A 61 13.50 -8.83 -27.92
C ASN A 61 12.47 -7.73 -27.57
N LEU A 62 12.78 -6.86 -26.60
CA LEU A 62 11.88 -5.77 -26.23
C LEU A 62 11.68 -4.79 -27.40
N ALA A 63 12.75 -4.44 -28.11
CA ALA A 63 12.64 -3.56 -29.28
C ALA A 63 11.80 -4.22 -30.39
N LEU A 64 11.94 -5.54 -30.59
CA LEU A 64 11.11 -6.29 -31.53
C LEU A 64 9.62 -6.24 -31.16
N VAL A 65 9.28 -6.47 -29.89
CA VAL A 65 7.90 -6.38 -29.39
C VAL A 65 7.36 -4.96 -29.55
N LYS A 66 8.13 -3.93 -29.17
CA LYS A 66 7.78 -2.51 -29.37
C LYS A 66 7.47 -2.21 -30.84
N ALA A 67 8.32 -2.66 -31.76
CA ALA A 67 8.15 -2.41 -33.18
C ALA A 67 6.91 -3.10 -33.77
N ILE A 68 6.55 -4.28 -33.27
CA ILE A 68 5.30 -4.95 -33.66
C ILE A 68 4.12 -4.19 -33.08
N GLN A 69 4.14 -3.84 -31.79
CA GLN A 69 3.07 -3.13 -31.11
C GLN A 69 2.75 -1.78 -31.80
N GLN A 70 3.77 -1.02 -32.19
CA GLN A 70 3.62 0.25 -32.93
C GLN A 70 2.97 0.10 -34.32
N ARG A 71 2.93 -1.11 -34.89
CA ARG A 71 2.33 -1.40 -36.21
C ARG A 71 0.91 -1.95 -36.10
N VAL A 72 0.43 -2.22 -34.88
CA VAL A 72 -0.92 -2.71 -34.63
C VAL A 72 -1.92 -1.61 -34.91
N ARG A 73 -2.93 -1.90 -35.75
CA ARG A 73 -4.12 -1.06 -35.86
C ARG A 73 -5.14 -1.57 -34.85
N LEU A 74 -5.45 -0.75 -33.86
CA LEU A 74 -6.32 -1.16 -32.74
C LEU A 74 -7.76 -1.45 -33.23
N PRO A 75 -8.27 -2.68 -33.05
CA PRO A 75 -9.66 -3.03 -33.37
C PRO A 75 -10.67 -2.20 -32.57
N ALA A 76 -11.88 -2.02 -33.11
CA ALA A 76 -12.94 -1.23 -32.47
C ALA A 76 -13.37 -1.79 -31.11
N GLU A 77 -13.56 -3.10 -31.02
CA GLU A 77 -13.91 -3.79 -29.77
C GLU A 77 -12.88 -3.60 -28.65
N VAL A 78 -11.59 -3.47 -28.98
CA VAL A 78 -10.54 -3.17 -28.01
C VAL A 78 -10.57 -1.70 -27.60
N ARG A 79 -10.76 -0.79 -28.57
CA ARG A 79 -10.90 0.65 -28.30
C ARG A 79 -12.07 0.94 -27.36
N GLU A 80 -13.16 0.21 -27.52
CA GLU A 80 -14.37 0.31 -26.70
C GLU A 80 -14.25 -0.44 -25.36
N GLY A 81 -13.14 -1.13 -25.10
CA GLY A 81 -12.92 -1.89 -23.86
C GLY A 81 -13.75 -3.16 -23.75
N ARG A 82 -14.32 -3.68 -24.85
CA ARG A 82 -15.09 -4.92 -24.87
C ARG A 82 -14.21 -6.17 -24.84
N VAL A 83 -12.99 -6.08 -25.38
CA VAL A 83 -12.01 -7.17 -25.44
C VAL A 83 -10.62 -6.62 -25.13
N GLU A 84 -9.88 -7.30 -24.25
CA GLU A 84 -8.47 -7.04 -23.98
C GLU A 84 -7.72 -8.37 -23.81
N GLY A 85 -6.44 -8.38 -24.13
CA GLY A 85 -5.62 -9.58 -23.95
C GLY A 85 -4.45 -9.65 -24.91
N ARG A 86 -4.09 -10.88 -25.29
CA ARG A 86 -2.92 -11.16 -26.12
C ARG A 86 -3.28 -12.09 -27.26
N VAL A 87 -2.79 -11.79 -28.46
CA VAL A 87 -2.73 -12.75 -29.57
C VAL A 87 -1.31 -13.28 -29.64
N PHE A 88 -1.14 -14.60 -29.67
CA PHE A 88 0.17 -15.21 -29.91
C PHE A 88 0.30 -15.54 -31.38
N VAL A 89 1.27 -14.90 -32.06
CA VAL A 89 1.55 -15.14 -33.47
C VAL A 89 2.84 -15.93 -33.59
N ARG A 90 2.77 -17.08 -34.27
CA ARG A 90 3.97 -17.80 -34.72
C ARG A 90 4.41 -17.25 -36.07
N VAL A 91 5.71 -17.03 -36.26
CA VAL A 91 6.28 -16.48 -37.50
C VAL A 91 7.66 -17.05 -37.75
N ILE A 92 7.99 -17.36 -39.01
CA ILE A 92 9.34 -17.77 -39.40
C ILE A 92 10.10 -16.56 -39.89
N ILE A 93 11.24 -16.29 -39.27
CA ILE A 93 12.22 -15.34 -39.79
C ILE A 93 13.19 -16.13 -40.65
N GLY A 94 13.23 -15.88 -41.96
CA GLY A 94 14.14 -16.57 -42.87
C GLY A 94 15.60 -16.19 -42.65
N ALA A 95 16.54 -16.92 -43.26
CA ALA A 95 17.97 -16.58 -43.24
C ALA A 95 18.28 -15.20 -43.84
N SER A 96 17.38 -14.67 -44.68
CA SER A 96 17.43 -13.30 -45.17
C SER A 96 17.04 -12.26 -44.11
N GLY A 97 16.41 -12.64 -43.00
CA GLY A 97 15.85 -11.74 -42.00
C GLY A 97 14.41 -11.28 -42.30
N VAL A 98 13.79 -11.81 -43.35
CA VAL A 98 12.40 -11.48 -43.71
C VAL A 98 11.42 -12.41 -42.98
N ALA A 99 10.35 -11.83 -42.41
CA ALA A 99 9.27 -12.57 -41.79
C ALA A 99 8.38 -13.24 -42.85
N ARG A 100 8.07 -14.52 -42.68
CA ARG A 100 7.20 -15.32 -43.55
C ARG A 100 6.36 -16.30 -42.74
N GLN A 101 5.28 -16.81 -43.35
CA GLN A 101 4.42 -17.84 -42.76
C GLN A 101 3.90 -17.47 -41.35
N ALA A 102 3.51 -16.20 -41.16
CA ALA A 102 2.88 -15.77 -39.92
C ALA A 102 1.50 -16.42 -39.75
N ALA A 103 1.24 -16.99 -38.58
CA ALA A 103 -0.03 -17.64 -38.25
C ALA A 103 -0.38 -17.42 -36.77
N VAL A 104 -1.67 -17.35 -36.47
CA VAL A 104 -2.14 -17.26 -35.07
C VAL A 104 -1.99 -18.62 -34.41
N LEU A 105 -1.34 -18.64 -33.24
CA LEU A 105 -1.20 -19.80 -32.37
C LEU A 105 -2.29 -19.80 -31.28
N GLN A 106 -2.54 -18.63 -30.68
CA GLN A 106 -3.60 -18.44 -29.71
C GLN A 106 -4.33 -17.14 -30.02
N SER A 107 -5.64 -17.27 -30.26
CA SER A 107 -6.54 -16.20 -30.65
C SER A 107 -7.04 -15.42 -29.42
N LEU A 108 -7.31 -14.13 -29.64
CA LEU A 108 -8.10 -13.30 -28.73
C LEU A 108 -9.48 -13.03 -29.35
N SER A 109 -9.49 -12.62 -30.61
CA SER A 109 -10.68 -12.43 -31.43
C SER A 109 -10.27 -12.39 -32.90
N PRO A 110 -11.19 -12.63 -33.86
CA PRO A 110 -10.87 -12.53 -35.28
C PRO A 110 -10.32 -11.16 -35.71
N ALA A 111 -10.81 -10.06 -35.11
CA ALA A 111 -10.33 -8.73 -35.43
C ALA A 111 -8.93 -8.45 -34.85
N CYS A 112 -8.64 -8.93 -33.64
CA CYS A 112 -7.31 -8.86 -33.05
C CYS A 112 -6.31 -9.73 -33.80
N ASP A 113 -6.71 -10.94 -34.23
CA ASP A 113 -5.89 -11.86 -35.01
C ASP A 113 -5.45 -11.24 -36.34
N ALA A 114 -6.40 -10.65 -37.08
CA ALA A 114 -6.11 -9.94 -38.33
C ALA A 114 -5.16 -8.75 -38.11
N ALA A 115 -5.38 -7.97 -37.04
CA ALA A 115 -4.52 -6.85 -36.70
C ALA A 115 -3.09 -7.29 -36.31
N ALA A 116 -2.96 -8.37 -35.55
CA ALA A 116 -1.68 -8.94 -35.12
C ALA A 116 -0.88 -9.50 -36.29
N LEU A 117 -1.51 -10.31 -37.15
CA LEU A 117 -0.88 -10.86 -38.36
C LEU A 117 -0.40 -9.73 -39.27
N ALA A 118 -1.24 -8.71 -39.49
CA ALA A 118 -0.88 -7.59 -40.35
C ALA A 118 0.25 -6.73 -39.76
N ALA A 119 0.36 -6.61 -38.43
CA ALA A 119 1.48 -5.94 -37.78
C ALA A 119 2.80 -6.70 -37.97
N VAL A 120 2.78 -8.02 -37.77
CA VAL A 120 3.94 -8.91 -37.95
C VAL A 120 4.41 -8.94 -39.42
N GLN A 121 3.48 -8.99 -40.38
CA GLN A 121 3.81 -8.97 -41.81
C GLN A 121 4.43 -7.65 -42.28
N ARG A 122 4.12 -6.53 -41.62
CA ARG A 122 4.68 -5.19 -41.93
C ARG A 122 5.99 -4.90 -41.20
N MET A 123 6.60 -5.91 -40.58
CA MET A 123 7.88 -5.75 -39.90
C MET A 123 9.01 -5.46 -40.89
N PRO A 124 9.99 -4.62 -40.50
CA PRO A 124 11.19 -4.43 -41.32
C PRO A 124 11.98 -5.74 -41.37
N ARG A 125 12.89 -5.81 -42.35
CA ARG A 125 13.89 -6.88 -42.41
C ARG A 125 14.72 -6.87 -41.12
N LEU A 126 14.75 -8.02 -40.45
CA LEU A 126 15.52 -8.24 -39.22
C LEU A 126 16.97 -8.59 -39.55
N VAL A 127 17.85 -8.39 -38.57
CA VAL A 127 19.12 -9.12 -38.52
C VAL A 127 18.75 -10.60 -38.31
N PRO A 128 19.19 -11.51 -39.18
CA PRO A 128 18.79 -12.91 -39.12
C PRO A 128 19.36 -13.60 -37.87
N ALA A 129 18.70 -14.69 -37.48
CA ALA A 129 19.26 -15.61 -36.49
C ALA A 129 20.57 -16.22 -37.00
N ARG A 130 21.51 -16.53 -36.09
CA ARG A 130 22.71 -17.30 -36.44
C ARG A 130 22.83 -18.58 -35.64
N TYR A 131 23.26 -19.62 -36.32
CA TYR A 131 23.64 -20.91 -35.75
C TYR A 131 24.97 -21.33 -36.36
N ASN A 132 25.96 -21.64 -35.52
CA ASN A 132 27.34 -21.89 -35.96
C ASN A 132 27.89 -20.73 -36.84
N GLY A 133 27.55 -19.50 -36.48
CA GLY A 133 27.93 -18.28 -37.21
C GLY A 133 27.20 -18.05 -38.55
N GLN A 134 26.42 -19.00 -39.05
CA GLN A 134 25.69 -18.91 -40.33
C GLN A 134 24.27 -18.38 -40.13
N PRO A 135 23.72 -17.56 -41.05
CA PRO A 135 22.34 -17.09 -40.98
C PRO A 135 21.36 -18.25 -41.23
N VAL A 136 20.42 -18.45 -40.33
CA VAL A 136 19.44 -19.56 -40.39
C VAL A 136 18.01 -19.06 -40.26
N ALA A 137 17.07 -19.88 -40.73
CA ALA A 137 15.66 -19.63 -40.50
C ALA A 137 15.28 -20.04 -39.06
N VAL A 138 14.53 -19.20 -38.35
CA VAL A 138 14.08 -19.48 -36.98
C VAL A 138 12.59 -19.23 -36.82
N LEU A 139 11.92 -20.08 -36.06
CA LEU A 139 10.53 -19.93 -35.66
C LEU A 139 10.45 -19.12 -34.36
N LEU A 140 9.70 -18.02 -34.40
CA LEU A 140 9.41 -17.19 -33.23
C LEU A 140 7.92 -17.26 -32.89
N THR A 141 7.61 -17.22 -31.61
CA THR A 141 6.26 -16.93 -31.11
C THR A 141 6.29 -15.56 -30.46
N VAL A 142 5.50 -14.63 -30.99
CA VAL A 142 5.44 -13.24 -30.50
C VAL A 142 4.07 -12.96 -29.92
N PRO A 143 3.97 -12.46 -28.68
CA PRO A 143 2.73 -11.92 -28.17
C PRO A 143 2.49 -10.50 -28.70
N VAL A 144 1.28 -10.26 -29.19
CA VAL A 144 0.79 -8.94 -29.57
C VAL A 144 -0.29 -8.53 -28.57
N MET A 145 -0.08 -7.39 -27.92
CA MET A 145 -0.96 -6.91 -26.85
C MET A 145 -2.11 -6.08 -27.42
N PHE A 146 -3.32 -6.32 -26.92
CA PHE A 146 -4.51 -5.54 -27.23
C PHE A 146 -5.11 -5.04 -25.92
N LEU A 147 -4.87 -3.78 -25.62
CA LEU A 147 -5.35 -3.11 -24.40
C LEU A 147 -6.16 -1.89 -24.82
N SER A 148 -7.24 -1.62 -24.11
CA SER A 148 -8.06 -0.44 -24.36
C SER A 148 -7.30 0.83 -23.95
N PRO A 149 -7.67 2.00 -24.50
CA PRO A 149 -7.09 3.28 -24.08
C PRO A 149 -7.27 3.60 -22.59
N ASN A 150 -8.24 2.97 -21.93
CA ASN A 150 -8.56 3.19 -20.52
C ASN A 150 -8.03 2.07 -19.61
N HIS A 151 -7.21 1.16 -20.14
CA HIS A 151 -6.64 0.06 -19.36
C HIS A 151 -5.84 0.59 -18.17
N VAL A 152 -6.06 -0.01 -17.00
CA VAL A 152 -5.33 0.30 -15.77
C VAL A 152 -4.39 -0.85 -15.46
N PHE A 153 -3.09 -0.58 -15.59
CA PHE A 153 -2.04 -1.56 -15.35
C PHE A 153 -1.81 -1.78 -13.86
N ALA A 154 -1.46 -3.00 -13.47
CA ALA A 154 -0.84 -3.25 -12.17
C ALA A 154 0.61 -2.74 -12.17
N LEU A 155 1.12 -2.40 -10.98
CA LEU A 155 2.50 -1.90 -10.84
C LEU A 155 3.57 -2.86 -11.38
N ALA A 156 3.33 -4.17 -11.32
CA ALA A 156 4.26 -5.18 -11.82
C ALA A 156 4.26 -5.31 -13.36
N GLU A 157 3.31 -4.67 -14.04
CA GLU A 157 3.09 -4.80 -15.49
C GLU A 157 3.64 -3.62 -16.28
N VAL A 158 4.11 -2.57 -15.60
CA VAL A 158 4.69 -1.39 -16.25
C VAL A 158 6.21 -1.49 -16.37
N GLY A 159 6.76 -0.89 -17.42
CA GLY A 159 8.20 -0.82 -17.63
C GLY A 159 8.89 0.12 -16.65
N GLN A 160 8.23 1.22 -16.27
CA GLN A 160 8.68 2.11 -15.21
C GLN A 160 7.51 2.49 -14.29
N PRO A 161 7.67 2.42 -12.97
CA PRO A 161 6.62 2.77 -12.02
C PRO A 161 6.39 4.28 -11.99
N PRO A 162 5.16 4.74 -11.67
CA PRO A 162 4.90 6.15 -11.42
C PRO A 162 5.71 6.65 -10.20
N GLN A 163 6.10 7.91 -10.21
CA GLN A 163 6.92 8.51 -9.15
C GLN A 163 6.27 9.79 -8.59
N PHE A 164 6.15 9.85 -7.26
CA PHE A 164 5.72 11.07 -6.57
C PHE A 164 6.78 12.17 -6.79
N PRO A 165 6.41 13.47 -6.85
CA PRO A 165 7.39 14.56 -6.93
C PRO A 165 8.38 14.54 -5.76
N GLY A 166 9.68 14.39 -6.04
CA GLY A 166 10.70 14.19 -5.00
C GLY A 166 10.82 12.75 -4.49
N GLY A 167 10.20 11.79 -5.19
CA GLY A 167 10.24 10.37 -4.86
C GLY A 167 9.61 10.06 -3.50
N ARG A 168 10.14 9.02 -2.83
CA ARG A 168 9.66 8.60 -1.51
C ARG A 168 9.77 9.71 -0.46
N ALA A 169 10.88 10.45 -0.45
CA ALA A 169 11.10 11.54 0.49
C ALA A 169 10.08 12.68 0.30
N GLY A 170 9.74 13.01 -0.95
CA GLY A 170 8.70 13.98 -1.25
C GLY A 170 7.31 13.54 -0.78
N LEU A 171 6.99 12.25 -0.92
CA LEU A 171 5.73 11.69 -0.42
C LEU A 171 5.67 11.76 1.10
N GLU A 172 6.74 11.37 1.79
CA GLU A 172 6.84 11.44 3.26
C GLU A 172 6.67 12.88 3.76
N GLN A 173 7.35 13.84 3.14
CA GLN A 173 7.23 15.25 3.48
C GLN A 173 5.81 15.78 3.22
N TYR A 174 5.18 15.37 2.11
CA TYR A 174 3.80 15.73 1.82
C TYR A 174 2.86 15.19 2.90
N LEU A 175 2.99 13.92 3.30
CA LEU A 175 2.15 13.33 4.33
C LEU A 175 2.36 14.03 5.68
N GLN A 176 3.60 14.24 6.10
CA GLN A 176 3.93 14.95 7.35
C GLN A 176 3.33 16.35 7.40
N LYS A 177 3.33 17.08 6.28
CA LYS A 177 2.84 18.45 6.20
C LYS A 177 1.32 18.54 6.10
N ASN A 178 0.68 17.59 5.43
CA ASN A 178 -0.73 17.71 5.03
C ASN A 178 -1.67 16.78 5.78
N LEU A 179 -1.16 15.74 6.45
CA LEU A 179 -1.97 14.80 7.24
C LEU A 179 -2.53 15.51 8.46
N VAL A 180 -3.85 15.45 8.62
CA VAL A 180 -4.57 15.95 9.78
C VAL A 180 -5.12 14.76 10.52
N THR A 181 -4.60 14.47 11.72
CA THR A 181 -5.14 13.41 12.56
C THR A 181 -6.57 13.76 13.02
N PRO A 182 -7.60 12.96 12.69
CA PRO A 182 -8.96 13.22 13.13
C PRO A 182 -9.11 13.19 14.66
N ALA A 183 -10.05 13.97 15.20
CA ALA A 183 -10.30 14.03 16.65
C ALA A 183 -10.65 12.66 17.25
N GLU A 184 -11.43 11.87 16.51
CA GLU A 184 -11.83 10.50 16.87
C GLU A 184 -10.63 9.60 17.20
N VAL A 185 -9.49 9.77 16.51
CA VAL A 185 -8.26 9.00 16.78
C VAL A 185 -7.76 9.26 18.20
N LYS A 186 -7.84 10.50 18.67
CA LYS A 186 -7.44 10.89 20.03
C LYS A 186 -8.48 10.48 21.06
N GLU A 187 -9.76 10.70 20.77
CA GLU A 187 -10.87 10.46 21.72
C GLU A 187 -11.05 8.96 22.03
N ARG A 188 -10.81 8.11 21.03
CA ARG A 188 -10.98 6.66 21.13
C ARG A 188 -9.65 5.89 21.22
N ASP A 189 -8.53 6.61 21.35
CA ASP A 189 -7.16 6.04 21.42
C ASP A 189 -6.87 5.06 20.25
N LEU A 190 -7.29 5.42 19.04
CA LEU A 190 -7.17 4.54 17.86
C LEU A 190 -5.76 4.57 17.29
N GLN A 191 -5.23 3.39 16.95
CA GLN A 191 -3.94 3.25 16.28
C GLN A 191 -4.06 2.22 15.16
N GLY A 192 -3.61 2.58 13.95
CA GLY A 192 -3.66 1.66 12.82
C GLY A 192 -3.48 2.34 11.46
N GLU A 193 -3.72 1.57 10.39
CA GLU A 193 -3.61 2.07 9.02
C GLU A 193 -4.97 2.11 8.31
N VAL A 194 -5.16 3.14 7.48
CA VAL A 194 -6.14 3.15 6.40
C VAL A 194 -5.42 2.81 5.11
N THR A 195 -5.93 1.87 4.34
CA THR A 195 -5.37 1.51 3.03
C THR A 195 -6.27 2.02 1.91
N ILE A 196 -5.70 2.84 1.03
CA ILE A 196 -6.38 3.43 -0.13
C ILE A 196 -5.84 2.80 -1.41
N ARG A 197 -6.74 2.33 -2.27
CA ARG A 197 -6.44 1.98 -3.66
C ARG A 197 -6.81 3.16 -4.55
N PHE A 198 -5.93 3.53 -5.47
CA PHE A 198 -6.21 4.61 -6.41
C PHE A 198 -5.55 4.38 -7.76
N VAL A 199 -6.07 5.02 -8.81
CA VAL A 199 -5.50 4.98 -10.15
C VAL A 199 -4.71 6.26 -10.40
N LEU A 200 -3.42 6.14 -10.72
CA LEU A 200 -2.66 7.23 -11.33
C LEU A 200 -2.88 7.17 -12.83
N LYS A 201 -3.42 8.23 -13.42
CA LYS A 201 -3.66 8.31 -14.86
C LYS A 201 -2.35 8.59 -15.61
N ALA A 202 -2.39 8.41 -16.93
CA ALA A 202 -1.27 8.71 -17.84
C ALA A 202 -0.80 10.18 -17.79
N ASP A 203 -1.63 11.11 -17.32
CA ASP A 203 -1.28 12.54 -17.12
C ASP A 203 -0.68 12.84 -15.72
N GLY A 204 -0.46 11.80 -14.91
CA GLY A 204 0.08 11.91 -13.56
C GLY A 204 -0.93 12.35 -12.50
N ARG A 205 -2.21 12.55 -12.86
CA ARG A 205 -3.26 12.89 -11.88
C ARG A 205 -3.86 11.64 -11.27
N VAL A 206 -4.37 11.79 -10.05
CA VAL A 206 -5.18 10.76 -9.39
C VAL A 206 -6.56 10.67 -10.07
N GLY A 207 -7.00 9.45 -10.31
CA GLY A 207 -8.32 9.08 -10.83
C GLY A 207 -9.19 8.47 -9.74
N ALA A 208 -9.85 7.36 -10.08
CA ALA A 208 -10.67 6.62 -9.12
C ALA A 208 -9.85 6.28 -7.86
N CYS A 209 -10.43 6.48 -6.69
CA CYS A 209 -9.83 6.19 -5.40
C CYS A 209 -10.87 5.63 -4.45
N GLU A 210 -10.52 4.58 -3.70
CA GLU A 210 -11.40 3.89 -2.76
C GLU A 210 -10.62 3.41 -1.54
N VAL A 211 -11.31 3.29 -0.42
CA VAL A 211 -10.79 2.65 0.79
C VAL A 211 -10.94 1.15 0.63
N ILE A 212 -9.87 0.40 0.87
CA ILE A 212 -9.87 -1.07 0.86
C ILE A 212 -9.68 -1.68 2.25
N ASN A 213 -9.09 -0.92 3.18
CA ASN A 213 -9.03 -1.28 4.59
C ASN A 213 -9.25 -0.02 5.43
N SER A 214 -10.21 -0.07 6.35
CA SER A 214 -10.67 1.07 7.15
C SER A 214 -10.20 0.94 8.60
N LEU A 215 -9.89 2.08 9.22
CA LEU A 215 -9.66 2.20 10.66
C LEU A 215 -10.89 2.83 11.34
N CYS A 216 -11.36 3.94 10.78
CA CYS A 216 -12.51 4.70 11.26
C CYS A 216 -13.02 5.60 10.12
N THR A 217 -14.30 5.99 10.14
CA THR A 217 -14.90 6.82 9.07
C THR A 217 -14.15 8.14 8.87
N SER A 218 -13.78 8.82 9.95
CA SER A 218 -13.04 10.09 9.87
C SER A 218 -11.60 9.91 9.37
N CYS A 219 -10.99 8.76 9.65
CA CYS A 219 -9.68 8.35 9.14
C CYS A 219 -9.72 8.13 7.61
N ASP A 220 -10.79 7.49 7.14
CA ASP A 220 -11.02 7.18 5.73
C ASP A 220 -11.19 8.46 4.89
N GLU A 221 -12.01 9.39 5.39
CA GLU A 221 -12.23 10.70 4.76
C GLU A 221 -10.92 11.47 4.62
N GLU A 222 -10.10 11.50 5.67
CA GLU A 222 -8.81 12.16 5.66
C GLU A 222 -7.82 11.50 4.69
N ALA A 223 -7.73 10.17 4.70
CA ALA A 223 -6.86 9.44 3.79
C ALA A 223 -7.27 9.66 2.31
N LEU A 224 -8.57 9.65 2.02
CA LEU A 224 -9.11 9.97 0.70
C LEU A 224 -8.81 11.43 0.31
N ARG A 225 -8.95 12.39 1.23
CA ARG A 225 -8.63 13.80 1.00
C ARG A 225 -7.16 13.98 0.62
N LEU A 226 -6.24 13.31 1.33
CA LEU A 226 -4.81 13.37 1.02
C LEU A 226 -4.50 12.86 -0.39
N VAL A 227 -5.04 11.70 -0.75
CA VAL A 227 -4.81 11.08 -2.07
C VAL A 227 -5.43 11.90 -3.19
N ARG A 228 -6.65 12.42 -3.01
CA ARG A 228 -7.31 13.29 -4.01
C ARG A 228 -6.56 14.60 -4.25
N ASN A 229 -5.86 15.11 -3.25
CA ASN A 229 -5.09 16.35 -3.31
C ASN A 229 -3.61 16.16 -3.68
N PHE A 230 -3.20 14.95 -4.07
CA PHE A 230 -1.83 14.74 -4.50
C PHE A 230 -1.42 15.69 -5.64
N PRO A 231 -0.17 16.19 -5.63
CA PRO A 231 0.37 16.88 -6.79
C PRO A 231 0.44 15.92 -7.98
N ARG A 232 0.65 16.45 -9.19
CA ARG A 232 0.86 15.59 -10.36
C ARG A 232 2.11 14.73 -10.17
N TRP A 233 1.95 13.42 -10.35
CA TRP A 233 3.03 12.45 -10.35
C TRP A 233 3.73 12.42 -11.70
N GLN A 234 4.96 11.91 -11.72
CA GLN A 234 5.52 11.38 -12.96
C GLN A 234 4.74 10.08 -13.28
N PRO A 235 4.12 9.96 -14.45
CA PRO A 235 3.29 8.80 -14.78
C PRO A 235 4.14 7.53 -14.88
N GLY A 236 3.50 6.38 -14.72
CA GLY A 236 4.12 5.11 -15.05
C GLY A 236 4.27 4.99 -16.57
N LEU A 237 5.34 4.34 -17.02
CA LEU A 237 5.60 4.10 -18.43
C LEU A 237 5.38 2.62 -18.76
N GLY A 238 4.59 2.37 -19.81
CA GLY A 238 4.42 1.04 -20.39
C GLY A 238 5.72 0.51 -21.00
N TYR A 239 5.67 -0.73 -21.49
CA TYR A 239 6.81 -1.35 -22.18
C TYR A 239 7.17 -0.68 -23.50
N ASP A 240 6.35 0.22 -24.03
CA ASP A 240 6.56 1.03 -25.23
C ASP A 240 6.98 2.48 -24.91
N ASP A 241 7.36 2.72 -23.65
CA ASP A 241 7.72 4.04 -23.09
C ASP A 241 6.57 5.07 -23.14
N GLN A 242 5.32 4.64 -23.35
CA GLN A 242 4.17 5.52 -23.30
C GLN A 242 3.64 5.69 -21.86
N PRO A 243 3.16 6.88 -21.48
CA PRO A 243 2.48 7.06 -20.20
C PRO A 243 1.21 6.23 -20.13
N VAL A 244 1.04 5.47 -19.03
CA VAL A 244 -0.11 4.58 -18.82
C VAL A 244 -0.77 4.82 -17.48
N ALA A 245 -2.05 4.45 -17.35
CA ALA A 245 -2.74 4.46 -16.08
C ALA A 245 -2.30 3.27 -15.22
N VAL A 246 -2.00 3.49 -13.94
CA VAL A 246 -1.47 2.47 -13.03
C VAL A 246 -2.25 2.46 -11.72
N ALA A 247 -2.71 1.28 -11.29
CA ALA A 247 -3.27 1.10 -9.96
C ALA A 247 -2.16 1.16 -8.89
N GLN A 248 -2.40 1.94 -7.84
CA GLN A 248 -1.52 2.15 -6.71
C GLN A 248 -2.25 1.92 -5.40
N THR A 249 -1.47 1.62 -4.37
CA THR A 249 -1.95 1.47 -3.00
C THR A 249 -1.12 2.35 -2.08
N LEU A 250 -1.79 3.11 -1.22
CA LEU A 250 -1.17 3.88 -0.15
C LEU A 250 -1.71 3.41 1.20
N LYS A 251 -0.81 3.23 2.17
CA LYS A 251 -1.14 2.98 3.56
C LYS A 251 -0.89 4.27 4.35
N VAL A 252 -1.92 4.78 5.01
CA VAL A 252 -1.84 5.99 5.85
C VAL A 252 -1.97 5.56 7.30
N TRP A 253 -0.93 5.78 8.08
CA TRP A 253 -0.91 5.42 9.50
C TRP A 253 -1.50 6.56 10.34
N PHE A 254 -2.43 6.22 11.23
CA PHE A 254 -3.01 7.11 12.23
C PHE A 254 -2.65 6.61 13.62
N GLN A 255 -2.33 7.56 14.50
CA GLN A 255 -2.11 7.33 15.91
C GLN A 255 -2.45 8.62 16.67
N PRO A 256 -2.77 8.53 17.97
CA PRO A 256 -2.96 9.72 18.79
C PRO A 256 -1.70 10.57 18.80
N PRO A 257 -1.82 11.91 18.88
CA PRO A 257 -0.65 12.75 19.05
C PRO A 257 0.07 12.36 20.36
N PRO A 258 1.40 12.38 20.38
CA PRO A 258 2.13 12.15 21.61
C PRO A 258 1.68 13.17 22.68
N PRO A 259 1.73 12.79 23.97
CA PRO A 259 1.44 13.72 25.06
C PRO A 259 2.28 15.00 24.91
N PRO A 260 1.78 16.17 25.36
CA PRO A 260 2.54 17.43 25.30
C PRO A 260 3.94 17.26 25.90
N ALA A 261 4.96 17.82 25.25
CA ALA A 261 6.34 17.74 25.71
C ALA A 261 6.48 18.21 27.17
N GLY A 262 7.13 17.41 28.01
CA GLY A 262 7.24 17.67 29.46
C GLY A 262 6.13 17.05 30.31
N THR A 263 5.19 16.33 29.71
CA THR A 263 4.33 15.40 30.44
C THR A 263 5.17 14.18 30.81
N PRO A 264 5.40 13.88 32.10
CA PRO A 264 6.12 12.69 32.51
C PRO A 264 5.43 11.45 31.94
N GLU A 265 6.21 10.51 31.41
CA GLU A 265 5.66 9.19 31.07
C GLU A 265 5.07 8.56 32.33
N PRO A 266 3.86 8.00 32.26
CA PRO A 266 3.21 7.46 33.44
C PRO A 266 3.96 6.20 33.91
N VAL A 267 4.15 6.07 35.21
CA VAL A 267 5.00 5.03 35.82
C VAL A 267 4.51 3.62 35.42
N PRO A 268 5.39 2.67 35.02
CA PRO A 268 4.97 1.31 34.64
C PRO A 268 4.10 0.64 35.71
N GLU A 269 3.09 -0.14 35.28
CA GLU A 269 2.08 -0.71 36.18
C GLU A 269 2.68 -1.55 37.32
N GLN A 270 3.80 -2.25 37.07
CA GLN A 270 4.50 -3.06 38.06
C GLN A 270 5.14 -2.23 39.19
N GLN A 271 5.27 -0.92 39.00
CA GLN A 271 5.85 0.03 39.96
C GLN A 271 4.78 0.89 40.65
N VAL A 272 3.50 0.59 40.42
CA VAL A 272 2.38 1.28 41.08
C VAL A 272 2.06 0.56 42.39
N TYR A 273 2.11 1.29 43.50
CA TYR A 273 1.83 0.77 44.83
C TYR A 273 0.33 0.83 45.15
N ALA A 274 -0.21 -0.17 45.84
CA ALA A 274 -1.57 -0.11 46.38
C ALA A 274 -1.62 0.51 47.78
N GLN A 275 -0.53 0.37 48.54
CA GLN A 275 -0.38 0.89 49.90
C GLN A 275 1.07 1.32 50.10
N VAL A 276 1.26 2.47 50.72
CA VAL A 276 2.57 3.09 50.99
C VAL A 276 2.58 3.71 52.39
N GLU A 277 3.76 4.07 52.87
CA GLU A 277 3.96 4.72 54.18
C GLU A 277 3.16 6.02 54.31
N GLN A 278 3.13 6.84 53.26
CA GLN A 278 2.31 8.05 53.19
C GLN A 278 1.39 7.99 51.98
N MET A 279 0.08 7.85 52.19
CA MET A 279 -0.91 7.83 51.11
C MET A 279 -1.03 9.20 50.44
N PRO A 280 -1.28 9.26 49.11
CA PRO A 280 -1.52 10.52 48.43
C PRO A 280 -2.74 11.25 48.98
N ALA A 281 -2.66 12.58 49.04
CA ALA A 281 -3.74 13.45 49.52
C ALA A 281 -4.05 14.54 48.49
N LEU A 282 -5.32 14.90 48.31
CA LEU A 282 -5.71 15.94 47.34
C LEU A 282 -5.23 17.31 47.83
N SER A 283 -4.42 18.02 47.03
CA SER A 283 -3.82 19.28 47.46
C SER A 283 -4.88 20.33 47.79
N GLY A 284 -4.75 20.98 48.95
CA GLY A 284 -5.67 22.03 49.41
C GLY A 284 -7.00 21.54 49.97
N ARG A 285 -7.25 20.21 50.03
CA ARG A 285 -8.46 19.63 50.63
C ARG A 285 -8.10 18.50 51.60
N PRO A 286 -7.85 18.79 52.89
CA PRO A 286 -7.53 17.76 53.87
C PRO A 286 -8.78 16.98 54.31
N GLY A 287 -8.57 15.75 54.78
CA GLY A 287 -9.58 14.95 55.48
C GLY A 287 -10.09 13.72 54.73
N PRO A 288 -10.66 12.74 55.46
CA PRO A 288 -11.25 11.55 54.87
C PRO A 288 -12.42 11.96 53.95
N GLY A 289 -12.49 11.35 52.76
CA GLY A 289 -13.54 11.64 51.78
C GLY A 289 -13.33 12.88 50.91
N ALA A 290 -12.25 13.65 51.10
CA ALA A 290 -11.96 14.85 50.30
C ALA A 290 -11.89 14.55 48.78
N VAL A 291 -11.31 13.40 48.42
CA VAL A 291 -11.21 12.92 47.03
C VAL A 291 -12.60 12.59 46.46
N GLN A 292 -13.44 11.90 47.24
CA GLN A 292 -14.81 11.55 46.85
C GLN A 292 -15.66 12.81 46.63
N ALA A 293 -15.58 13.78 47.54
CA ALA A 293 -16.29 15.05 47.42
C ALA A 293 -15.84 15.85 46.20
N ALA A 294 -14.53 15.97 45.98
CA ALA A 294 -13.98 16.66 44.80
C ALA A 294 -14.39 15.97 43.49
N LEU A 295 -14.43 14.64 43.48
CA LEU A 295 -14.88 13.88 42.32
C LEU A 295 -16.37 14.16 42.06
N GLN A 296 -17.23 14.13 43.08
CA GLN A 296 -18.66 14.45 42.96
C GLN A 296 -18.92 15.86 42.40
N GLU A 297 -18.13 16.85 42.79
CA GLU A 297 -18.22 18.22 42.25
C GLU A 297 -17.82 18.34 40.76
N LEU A 298 -16.98 17.43 40.27
CA LEU A 298 -16.45 17.47 38.90
C LEU A 298 -17.25 16.65 37.89
N ILE A 299 -18.04 15.67 38.37
CA ILE A 299 -18.89 14.85 37.52
C ILE A 299 -19.92 15.73 36.81
N ARG A 300 -19.93 15.64 35.49
CA ARG A 300 -20.97 16.24 34.65
C ARG A 300 -21.97 15.16 34.26
N TYR A 301 -23.14 15.15 34.91
CA TYR A 301 -24.16 14.14 34.70
C TYR A 301 -24.83 14.28 33.32
N PRO A 302 -24.76 13.26 32.44
CA PRO A 302 -25.49 13.25 31.17
C PRO A 302 -27.01 13.10 31.39
N GLU A 303 -27.83 13.41 30.38
CA GLU A 303 -29.30 13.28 30.50
C GLU A 303 -29.76 11.84 30.82
N GLN A 304 -28.97 10.84 30.43
CA GLN A 304 -29.23 9.41 30.68
C GLN A 304 -28.40 8.89 31.87
N THR A 305 -28.38 9.63 32.98
CA THR A 305 -27.68 9.20 34.20
C THR A 305 -28.50 8.13 34.94
N THR A 306 -27.82 7.07 35.36
CA THR A 306 -28.39 6.05 36.26
C THR A 306 -27.95 6.33 37.70
N ASN A 307 -28.88 6.28 38.64
CA ASN A 307 -28.57 6.28 40.08
C ASN A 307 -27.86 4.99 40.48
N GLY A 308 -26.90 5.08 41.39
CA GLY A 308 -26.26 3.89 41.93
C GLY A 308 -24.92 4.16 42.60
N GLU A 309 -24.31 3.06 43.03
CA GLU A 309 -23.02 3.04 43.69
C GLU A 309 -21.99 2.35 42.80
N GLY A 310 -20.90 3.06 42.55
CA GLY A 310 -19.75 2.54 41.81
C GLY A 310 -18.46 2.71 42.60
N GLU A 311 -17.39 2.16 42.03
CA GLU A 311 -16.03 2.33 42.53
C GLU A 311 -15.13 2.68 41.36
N VAL A 312 -14.43 3.81 41.47
CA VAL A 312 -13.44 4.22 40.49
C VAL A 312 -12.04 4.02 41.07
N SER A 313 -11.16 3.42 40.28
CA SER A 313 -9.74 3.36 40.57
C SER A 313 -8.97 4.28 39.64
N PHE A 314 -7.89 4.87 40.13
CA PHE A 314 -6.95 5.64 39.31
C PHE A 314 -5.56 5.65 39.97
N VAL A 315 -4.55 6.05 39.22
CA VAL A 315 -3.17 6.16 39.71
C VAL A 315 -2.83 7.61 39.95
N VAL A 316 -2.31 7.92 41.13
CA VAL A 316 -1.66 9.20 41.43
C VAL A 316 -0.18 9.02 41.14
N GLU A 317 0.33 9.73 40.12
CA GLU A 317 1.73 9.70 39.71
C GLU A 317 2.63 10.43 40.74
N PRO A 318 3.97 10.23 40.72
CA PRO A 318 4.91 10.89 41.64
C PRO A 318 4.87 12.43 41.61
N ASP A 319 4.36 13.02 40.54
CA ASP A 319 4.18 14.47 40.39
C ASP A 319 2.77 14.97 40.76
N GLY A 320 1.94 14.08 41.31
CA GLY A 320 0.61 14.36 41.82
C GLY A 320 -0.50 14.36 40.77
N ARG A 321 -0.23 14.01 39.50
CA ARG A 321 -1.27 13.91 38.47
C ARG A 321 -2.06 12.61 38.60
N VAL A 322 -3.33 12.66 38.22
CA VAL A 322 -4.18 11.46 38.09
C VAL A 322 -4.06 10.88 36.69
N THR A 323 -3.78 9.59 36.59
CA THR A 323 -3.74 8.82 35.33
C THR A 323 -4.51 7.51 35.48
N ARG A 324 -4.77 6.84 34.36
CA ARG A 324 -5.37 5.48 34.30
C ARG A 324 -6.66 5.29 35.13
N PRO A 325 -7.66 6.18 34.99
CA PRO A 325 -8.94 5.95 35.65
C PRO A 325 -9.63 4.71 35.07
N LEU A 326 -10.23 3.91 35.92
CA LEU A 326 -10.97 2.70 35.56
C LEU A 326 -12.13 2.50 36.54
N MET A 327 -13.31 2.17 36.04
CA MET A 327 -14.41 1.73 36.89
C MET A 327 -14.17 0.28 37.30
N LEU A 328 -14.02 0.03 38.60
CA LEU A 328 -13.98 -1.33 39.16
C LEU A 328 -15.41 -1.87 39.37
N LYS A 329 -16.33 -0.99 39.76
CA LYS A 329 -17.77 -1.28 39.85
C LYS A 329 -18.53 -0.25 39.04
N SER A 330 -19.14 -0.69 37.94
CA SER A 330 -19.92 0.14 37.01
C SER A 330 -21.23 0.63 37.65
N ILE A 331 -21.63 1.84 37.30
CA ILE A 331 -22.94 2.45 37.61
C ILE A 331 -23.83 2.42 36.34
N GLY A 332 -23.20 2.56 35.17
CA GLY A 332 -23.85 2.53 33.86
C GLY A 332 -23.01 3.31 32.86
N HIS A 333 -23.00 2.89 31.58
CA HIS A 333 -22.03 3.37 30.59
C HIS A 333 -21.86 4.91 30.53
N ALA A 334 -22.97 5.66 30.47
CA ALA A 334 -22.94 7.12 30.40
C ALA A 334 -22.42 7.76 31.71
N THR A 335 -22.85 7.26 32.87
CA THR A 335 -22.37 7.71 34.18
C THR A 335 -20.90 7.36 34.38
N ASP A 336 -20.48 6.15 33.99
CA ASP A 336 -19.09 5.69 34.08
C ASP A 336 -18.16 6.61 33.28
N GLN A 337 -18.52 6.95 32.03
CA GLN A 337 -17.73 7.90 31.22
C GLN A 337 -17.61 9.27 31.90
N ALA A 338 -18.69 9.76 32.52
CA ALA A 338 -18.66 11.02 33.24
C ALA A 338 -17.76 10.97 34.49
N VAL A 339 -17.78 9.86 35.24
CA VAL A 339 -16.91 9.62 36.41
C VAL A 339 -15.44 9.53 36.00
N LEU A 340 -15.12 8.77 34.96
CA LEU A 340 -13.75 8.64 34.44
C LEU A 340 -13.20 9.98 33.95
N ALA A 341 -14.02 10.77 33.24
CA ALA A 341 -13.65 12.10 32.79
C ALA A 341 -13.45 13.08 33.97
N ALA A 342 -14.25 12.97 35.02
CA ALA A 342 -14.11 13.77 36.24
C ALA A 342 -12.82 13.42 37.01
N ALA A 343 -12.46 12.14 37.09
CA ALA A 343 -11.24 11.69 37.76
C ALA A 343 -9.97 12.31 37.14
N LEU A 344 -9.89 12.39 35.81
CA LEU A 344 -8.77 13.04 35.10
C LEU A 344 -8.68 14.55 35.33
N ARG A 345 -9.75 15.17 35.85
CA ARG A 345 -9.84 16.60 36.14
C ARG A 345 -9.64 16.95 37.61
N LEU A 346 -9.40 15.95 38.46
CA LEU A 346 -9.09 16.19 39.86
C LEU A 346 -7.88 17.14 39.99
N PRO A 347 -7.89 18.03 40.99
CA PRO A 347 -6.70 18.80 41.35
C PRO A 347 -5.47 17.90 41.57
N ARG A 348 -4.28 18.49 41.53
CA ARG A 348 -3.07 17.75 41.86
C ARG A 348 -3.13 17.21 43.29
N PHE A 349 -2.47 16.07 43.47
CA PHE A 349 -2.27 15.45 44.76
C PHE A 349 -0.89 15.81 45.31
N GLU A 350 -0.80 15.88 46.63
CA GLU A 350 0.45 15.59 47.32
C GLU A 350 0.76 14.10 47.09
N PRO A 351 1.95 13.77 46.55
CA PRO A 351 2.24 12.41 46.11
C PRO A 351 2.35 11.44 47.29
N GLY A 352 2.01 10.18 47.03
CA GLY A 352 2.30 9.12 47.99
C GLY A 352 3.80 8.91 48.13
N ARG A 353 4.27 8.53 49.32
CA ARG A 353 5.70 8.30 49.58
C ARG A 353 5.98 6.92 50.14
N GLN A 354 7.06 6.32 49.62
CA GLN A 354 7.66 5.08 50.11
C GLN A 354 9.13 5.36 50.42
N HIS A 355 9.59 5.11 51.65
CA HIS A 355 10.94 5.43 52.10
C HIS A 355 11.30 6.91 51.86
N GLY A 356 10.33 7.79 52.06
CA GLY A 356 10.47 9.23 51.84
C GLY A 356 10.50 9.68 50.37
N GLN A 357 10.51 8.78 49.38
CA GLN A 357 10.52 9.12 47.95
C GLN A 357 9.08 9.14 47.38
N PRO A 358 8.73 10.09 46.49
CA PRO A 358 7.43 10.10 45.83
C PRO A 358 7.31 8.90 44.87
N VAL A 359 6.21 8.16 44.95
CA VAL A 359 5.95 6.97 44.14
C VAL A 359 4.53 7.02 43.57
N ALA A 360 4.30 6.26 42.50
CA ALA A 360 2.96 6.11 41.93
C ALA A 360 2.09 5.24 42.84
N VAL A 361 0.88 5.68 43.16
CA VAL A 361 -0.03 4.96 44.06
C VAL A 361 -1.41 4.83 43.43
N ARG A 362 -1.94 3.61 43.41
CA ARG A 362 -3.31 3.34 42.99
C ARG A 362 -4.28 3.63 44.13
N LEU A 363 -5.25 4.50 43.88
CA LEU A 363 -6.37 4.76 44.76
C LEU A 363 -7.63 4.05 44.24
N VAL A 364 -8.52 3.71 45.17
CA VAL A 364 -9.88 3.24 44.89
C VAL A 364 -10.81 4.13 45.71
N VAL A 365 -11.78 4.75 45.03
CA VAL A 365 -12.67 5.74 45.60
C VAL A 365 -14.11 5.32 45.31
N PRO A 366 -14.96 5.15 46.34
CA PRO A 366 -16.38 4.90 46.13
C PRO A 366 -17.06 6.14 45.56
N VAL A 367 -18.01 5.92 44.67
CA VAL A 367 -18.79 6.98 44.00
C VAL A 367 -20.27 6.66 44.19
N LEU A 368 -20.98 7.59 44.81
CA LEU A 368 -22.43 7.53 44.95
C LEU A 368 -23.05 8.59 44.03
N VAL A 369 -23.98 8.14 43.17
CA VAL A 369 -24.75 9.01 42.27
C VAL A 369 -26.23 8.92 42.65
N GLU A 370 -26.75 10.05 43.11
CA GLU A 370 -28.16 10.24 43.44
C GLU A 370 -28.69 11.48 42.68
N ILE A 371 -29.50 11.24 41.66
CA ILE A 371 -30.24 12.29 40.94
C ILE A 371 -31.42 12.70 41.84
N ARG A 372 -31.53 14.00 42.11
CA ARG A 372 -32.65 14.62 42.82
C ARG A 372 -33.74 15.08 41.87
#